data_AF-A0A5F2HVM4-F1
#
_entry.id   AF-A0A5F2HVM4-F1
#
_cell.length_a   1.000
_cell.length_b   1.000
_cell.length_c   1.000
_cell.angle_alpha   90.00
_cell.angle_beta   90.00
_cell.angle_gamma   90.00
#
_symmetry.space_group_name_H-M   'P 1'
#
loop_
_entity.id
_entity.type
_entity.pdbx_description
1 polymer ?
#
loop_
_entity_poly.entity_id
_entity_poly.type
_entity_poly.pdbx_seq_one_letter_code
_entity_poly.pdbx_strand_id
1 'polypeptide(L)'
;GEGVSVKLKLENGTIYSQTGKMEFAEANVSETTGTFALRAQFPNPDRLLLPGMYVRAIVEAAVAPNSYLVPQRGVSRNTKGEPTAMVVNADGKVEQRILSVRNSVGNDWLVDSG
;
A
#
# COMPACT_ATOMS: atom_id res chain seq x y z
N GLY A 1 17.14 -4.61 4.60
CA GLY A 1 17.19 -3.90 5.88
C GLY A 1 17.56 -2.48 5.57
N GLU A 2 16.57 -1.62 5.40
CA GLU A 2 16.72 -0.19 5.13
C GLU A 2 15.51 0.50 5.73
N GLY A 3 15.74 1.57 6.48
CA GLY A 3 14.74 2.24 7.31
C GLY A 3 13.59 2.77 6.47
N VAL A 4 12.44 2.10 6.56
CA VAL A 4 11.19 2.57 5.95
C VAL A 4 10.84 3.92 6.58
N SER A 5 10.76 4.95 5.75
CA SER A 5 10.35 6.28 6.17
C SER A 5 8.85 6.26 6.47
N VAL A 6 8.48 6.71 7.66
CA VAL A 6 7.09 6.75 8.11
C VAL A 6 6.72 8.20 8.33
N LYS A 7 5.58 8.63 7.76
CA LYS A 7 4.97 9.92 8.05
C LYS A 7 3.82 9.73 9.03
N LEU A 8 3.56 10.72 9.88
CA LEU A 8 2.40 10.71 10.76
C LEU A 8 1.34 11.67 10.23
N LYS A 9 0.10 11.20 10.18
CA LYS A 9 -1.08 12.05 10.02
C LYS A 9 -1.78 12.14 11.37
N LEU A 10 -1.84 13.35 11.90
CA LEU A 10 -2.51 13.67 13.15
C LEU A 10 -4.04 13.59 12.96
N GLU A 11 -4.78 13.50 14.06
CA GLU A 11 -6.24 13.39 14.05
C GLU A 11 -6.93 14.57 13.35
N ASN A 12 -6.34 15.77 13.44
CA ASN A 12 -6.80 16.97 12.73
C ASN A 12 -6.55 16.92 11.21
N GLY A 13 -6.02 15.81 10.68
CA GLY A 13 -5.70 15.62 9.27
C GLY A 13 -4.36 16.21 8.83
N THR A 14 -3.67 16.95 9.70
CA THR A 14 -2.37 17.56 9.40
C THR A 14 -1.28 16.50 9.37
N ILE A 15 -0.36 16.61 8.40
CA ILE A 15 0.82 15.77 8.35
C ILE A 15 1.86 16.34 9.32
N TYR A 16 2.35 15.50 10.21
CA TYR A 16 3.43 15.86 11.11
C TYR A 16 4.71 16.13 10.33
N SER A 17 5.35 17.27 10.61
CA SER A 17 6.46 17.79 9.81
C SER A 17 7.68 16.89 9.80
N GLN A 18 7.88 16.11 10.87
CA GLN A 18 9.03 15.24 11.01
C GLN A 18 8.72 13.83 10.50
N THR A 19 9.66 13.30 9.73
CA THR A 19 9.60 11.90 9.28
C THR A 19 10.22 11.01 10.37
N GLY A 20 9.54 9.91 10.67
CA GLY A 20 10.00 8.91 11.61
C GLY A 20 10.62 7.72 10.90
N LYS A 21 11.36 6.93 11.68
CA LYS A 21 11.92 5.67 11.21
C LYS A 21 11.12 4.52 11.79
N MET A 22 10.77 3.56 10.95
CA MET A 22 10.17 2.32 11.42
C MET A 22 11.20 1.51 12.19
N GLU A 23 10.87 1.16 13.42
CA GLU A 23 11.62 0.27 14.28
C GLU A 23 10.86 -1.05 14.35
N PHE A 24 11.45 -2.11 13.80
CA PHE A 24 10.86 -3.44 13.89
C PHE A 24 10.97 -3.91 15.33
N ALA A 25 9.88 -3.79 16.09
CA ALA A 25 9.76 -4.47 17.36
C ALA A 25 9.62 -5.96 17.08
N GLU A 26 10.44 -6.79 17.71
CA GLU A 26 10.34 -8.25 17.66
C GLU A 26 8.96 -8.70 18.16
N ALA A 27 8.04 -8.82 17.20
CA ALA A 27 7.09 -9.90 17.01
C ALA A 27 6.50 -10.53 18.28
N ASN A 28 5.47 -9.90 18.85
CA ASN A 28 4.32 -10.70 19.29
C ASN A 28 3.39 -10.78 18.07
N VAL A 29 3.64 -11.77 17.19
CA VAL A 29 2.70 -12.06 16.11
C VAL A 29 1.47 -12.67 16.75
N SER A 30 0.32 -12.01 16.59
CA SER A 30 -0.96 -12.64 16.95
C SER A 30 -1.31 -13.62 15.83
N GLU A 31 -0.92 -14.88 16.00
CA GLU A 31 -1.19 -15.97 15.04
C GLU A 31 -2.70 -16.11 14.72
N THR A 32 -3.57 -15.66 15.63
CA THR A 32 -5.03 -15.69 15.46
C THR A 32 -5.57 -14.63 14.51
N THR A 33 -4.85 -13.52 14.29
CA THR A 33 -5.33 -12.39 13.46
C THR A 33 -4.39 -12.05 12.31
N GLY A 34 -3.21 -12.68 12.24
CA GLY A 34 -2.17 -12.34 11.26
C GLY A 34 -1.66 -10.90 11.39
N THR A 35 -1.95 -10.23 12.52
CA THR A 35 -1.57 -8.84 12.77
C THR A 35 -0.30 -8.82 13.61
N PHE A 36 0.64 -7.96 13.24
CA PHE A 36 1.87 -7.70 13.99
C PHE A 36 1.93 -6.22 14.36
N ALA A 37 2.41 -5.94 15.56
CA ALA A 37 2.62 -4.57 16.03
C ALA A 37 3.97 -4.06 15.53
N LEU A 38 3.96 -2.96 14.79
CA LEU A 38 5.16 -2.23 14.42
C LEU A 38 5.34 -1.02 15.34
N ARG A 39 6.60 -0.70 15.65
CA ARG A 39 6.95 0.54 16.34
C ARG A 39 7.60 1.50 15.34
N ALA A 40 7.45 2.79 15.55
CA ALA A 40 8.17 3.79 14.78
C ALA A 40 8.61 4.90 15.74
N GLN A 41 9.81 5.41 15.51
CA GLN A 41 10.40 6.47 16.31
C GLN A 41 10.34 7.79 15.54
N PHE A 42 9.77 8.80 16.17
CA PHE A 42 9.64 10.15 15.63
C PHE A 42 10.30 11.16 16.56
N PRO A 43 11.08 12.12 16.01
CA PRO A 43 11.55 13.24 16.82
C PRO A 43 10.36 14.13 17.18
N ASN A 44 10.27 14.55 18.45
CA ASN A 44 9.19 15.38 19.01
C ASN A 44 9.75 16.64 19.71
N PRO A 45 10.49 17.51 18.99
CA PRO A 45 11.13 18.68 19.60
C PRO A 45 10.10 19.66 20.19
N ASP A 46 8.97 19.85 19.50
CA ASP A 46 7.91 20.79 19.87
C ASP A 46 6.90 20.20 20.87
N ARG A 47 7.11 18.95 21.33
CA ARG A 47 6.22 18.22 22.25
C ARG A 47 4.76 18.14 21.79
N LEU A 48 4.54 18.15 20.48
CA LEU A 48 3.22 18.05 19.85
C LEU A 48 2.61 16.66 19.95
N LEU A 49 3.44 15.61 19.99
CA LEU A 49 2.98 14.24 20.18
C LEU A 49 2.84 13.93 21.68
N LEU A 50 1.62 13.79 22.17
CA LEU A 50 1.31 13.43 23.55
C LEU A 50 0.98 11.93 23.70
N PRO A 51 1.31 11.30 24.85
CA PRO A 51 0.91 9.93 25.12
C PRO A 51 -0.62 9.76 25.07
N GLY A 52 -1.09 8.68 24.45
CA GLY A 52 -2.52 8.37 24.32
C GLY A 52 -3.22 8.96 23.09
N MET A 53 -2.51 9.74 22.27
CA MET A 53 -3.07 10.24 21.00
C MET A 53 -3.25 9.13 19.98
N TYR A 54 -4.40 9.13 19.30
CA TYR A 54 -4.62 8.33 18.10
C TYR A 54 -4.05 9.06 16.88
N VAL A 55 -3.11 8.41 16.20
CA VAL A 55 -2.47 8.93 14.99
C VAL A 55 -2.48 7.87 13.91
N ARG A 56 -2.47 8.30 12.65
CA ARG A 56 -2.37 7.38 11.50
C ARG A 56 -0.96 7.45 10.94
N ALA A 57 -0.24 6.33 11.02
CA ALA A 57 1.04 6.18 10.35
C ALA A 57 0.81 5.96 8.85
N ILE A 58 1.40 6.82 8.03
CA ILE A 58 1.50 6.67 6.58
C ILE A 58 2.87 6.07 6.33
N VAL A 59 2.89 4.78 6.07
CA VAL A 59 4.09 4.07 5.62
C VAL A 59 4.17 4.26 4.12
N GLU A 60 5.19 4.97 3.64
CA GLU A 60 5.46 5.03 2.21
C GLU A 60 6.05 3.68 1.81
N ALA A 61 5.19 2.76 1.38
CA ALA A 61 5.63 1.55 0.72
C ALA A 61 6.45 1.96 -0.50
N ALA A 62 7.62 1.33 -0.68
CA ALA A 62 8.52 1.63 -1.79
C ALA A 62 7.76 1.74 -3.11
N VAL A 63 8.09 2.76 -3.91
CA VAL A 63 7.51 2.97 -5.24
C VAL A 63 7.59 1.65 -5.99
N ALA A 64 6.46 1.07 -6.40
CA ALA A 64 6.43 -0.15 -7.19
C ALA A 64 6.85 0.19 -8.62
N PRO A 65 8.14 0.00 -9.00
CA PRO A 65 8.58 0.34 -10.33
C PRO A 65 7.96 -0.67 -11.31
N ASN A 66 7.51 -0.20 -12.47
CA ASN A 66 6.85 -1.01 -13.51
C ASN A 66 5.45 -1.54 -13.17
N SER A 67 4.71 -0.86 -12.31
CA SER A 67 3.29 -1.16 -12.08
C SER A 67 2.37 -0.26 -12.91
N TYR A 68 1.25 -0.82 -13.37
CA TYR A 68 0.24 -0.14 -14.17
C TYR A 68 -1.04 0.03 -13.36
N LEU A 69 -1.67 1.20 -13.47
CA LEU A 69 -3.02 1.41 -12.94
C LEU A 69 -4.03 1.02 -14.02
N VAL A 70 -4.81 -0.03 -13.75
CA VAL A 70 -5.85 -0.51 -14.65
C VAL A 70 -7.22 -0.23 -13.99
N PRO A 71 -8.13 0.50 -14.65
CA PRO A 71 -9.45 0.75 -14.10
C PRO A 71 -10.19 -0.54 -13.76
N GLN A 72 -10.79 -0.61 -12.57
CA GLN A 72 -11.47 -1.83 -12.09
C GLN A 72 -12.57 -2.31 -13.06
N ARG A 73 -13.24 -1.38 -13.73
CA ARG A 73 -14.28 -1.67 -14.74
C ARG A 73 -13.77 -2.45 -15.97
N GLY A 74 -12.46 -2.40 -16.25
CA GLY A 74 -11.83 -3.09 -17.37
C GLY A 74 -11.27 -4.46 -17.00
N VAL A 75 -11.34 -4.85 -15.73
CA VAL A 75 -10.84 -6.12 -15.22
C VAL A 75 -12.01 -7.04 -14.92
N SER A 76 -12.03 -8.19 -15.58
CA SER A 76 -12.95 -9.30 -15.31
C SER A 76 -12.22 -10.41 -14.55
N ARG A 77 -12.94 -11.47 -14.17
CA ARG A 77 -12.34 -12.70 -13.63
C ARG A 77 -12.67 -13.86 -14.54
N ASN A 78 -11.69 -14.74 -14.77
CA ASN A 78 -11.94 -15.99 -15.48
C ASN A 78 -12.61 -17.04 -14.57
N THR A 79 -12.90 -18.22 -15.12
CA THR A 79 -13.52 -19.34 -14.37
C THR A 79 -12.66 -19.89 -13.23
N LYS A 80 -11.35 -19.59 -13.22
CA LYS A 80 -10.42 -19.91 -12.13
C LYS A 80 -10.33 -18.80 -11.08
N GLY A 81 -11.06 -17.69 -11.26
CA GLY A 81 -11.04 -16.53 -10.38
C GLY A 81 -9.87 -15.57 -10.60
N GLU A 82 -9.01 -15.82 -11.59
CA GLU A 82 -7.85 -14.98 -11.92
C GLU A 82 -8.33 -13.69 -12.60
N PRO A 83 -7.77 -12.52 -12.24
CA PRO A 83 -8.11 -11.26 -12.87
C PRO A 83 -7.59 -11.21 -14.31
N THR A 84 -8.45 -10.86 -15.25
CA THR A 84 -8.14 -10.78 -16.68
C THR A 84 -8.64 -9.48 -17.27
N ALA A 85 -7.92 -8.94 -18.25
CA ALA A 85 -8.35 -7.78 -19.02
C ALA A 85 -8.37 -8.10 -20.51
N MET A 86 -9.28 -7.47 -21.24
CA MET A 86 -9.34 -7.52 -22.68
C MET A 86 -8.57 -6.33 -23.25
N VAL A 87 -7.48 -6.60 -23.97
CA VAL A 87 -6.59 -5.59 -24.55
C VAL A 87 -6.64 -5.70 -26.07
N VAL A 88 -6.68 -4.57 -26.76
CA VAL A 88 -6.57 -4.54 -28.23
C VAL A 88 -5.09 -4.58 -28.60
N ASN A 89 -4.69 -5.59 -29.37
CA ASN A 89 -3.32 -5.74 -29.85
C ASN A 89 -3.04 -4.81 -31.04
N ALA A 90 -1.78 -4.78 -31.52
CA ALA A 90 -1.38 -3.93 -32.64
C ALA A 90 -2.11 -4.25 -33.95
N ASP A 91 -2.65 -5.46 -34.09
CA ASP A 91 -3.44 -5.92 -35.25
C ASP A 91 -4.94 -5.55 -35.13
N GLY A 92 -5.32 -4.80 -34.10
CA GLY A 92 -6.71 -4.42 -33.85
C GLY A 92 -7.59 -5.58 -33.36
N LYS A 93 -7.00 -6.70 -32.93
CA LYS A 93 -7.72 -7.84 -32.36
C LYS A 93 -7.75 -7.76 -30.85
N VAL A 94 -8.85 -8.24 -30.26
CA VAL A 94 -9.00 -8.32 -28.81
C VAL A 94 -8.33 -9.58 -28.30
N GLU A 95 -7.40 -9.44 -27.37
CA GLU A 95 -6.74 -10.52 -26.66
C GLU A 95 -7.06 -10.43 -25.17
N GLN A 96 -7.36 -11.57 -24.57
CA GLN A 96 -7.51 -11.67 -23.12
C GLN A 96 -6.14 -11.91 -22.49
N ARG A 97 -5.74 -11.04 -21.56
CA ARG A 97 -4.51 -11.19 -20.78
C ARG A 97 -4.82 -11.40 -19.31
N ILE A 98 -4.05 -12.29 -18.68
CA ILE A 98 -4.12 -12.53 -17.24
C ILE A 98 -3.26 -11.47 -16.55
N LEU A 99 -3.84 -10.77 -15.59
CA LEU A 99 -3.18 -9.70 -14.86
C LEU A 99 -2.65 -10.22 -13.53
N SER A 100 -1.48 -9.75 -13.13
CA SER A 100 -0.95 -9.90 -11.78
C SER A 100 -1.32 -8.66 -10.96
N VAL A 101 -2.45 -8.73 -10.26
CA VAL A 101 -2.97 -7.62 -9.44
C VAL A 101 -2.37 -7.70 -8.04
N ARG A 102 -1.75 -6.60 -7.58
CA ARG A 102 -1.18 -6.50 -6.23
C ARG A 102 -2.22 -6.01 -5.21
N ASN A 103 -2.85 -4.87 -5.50
CA ASN A 103 -3.79 -4.20 -4.60
C ASN A 103 -4.67 -3.19 -5.35
N SER A 104 -5.76 -2.74 -4.75
CA SER A 104 -6.56 -1.62 -5.27
C SER A 104 -6.01 -0.28 -4.76
N VAL A 105 -5.97 0.70 -5.66
CA VAL A 105 -5.62 2.09 -5.34
C VAL A 105 -6.79 2.96 -5.80
N GLY A 106 -7.64 3.37 -4.86
CA GLY A 106 -8.88 4.07 -5.18
C GLY A 106 -9.80 3.20 -6.04
N ASN A 107 -10.08 3.66 -7.27
CA ASN A 107 -10.94 2.97 -8.23
C ASN A 107 -10.16 2.17 -9.30
N ASP A 108 -8.85 2.05 -9.14
CA ASP A 108 -7.96 1.34 -10.05
C ASP A 108 -7.34 0.12 -9.36
N TRP A 109 -6.97 -0.87 -10.16
CA TRP A 109 -6.10 -1.98 -9.75
C TRP A 109 -4.66 -1.62 -10.05
N LEU A 110 -3.78 -1.81 -9.07
CA LEU A 110 -2.35 -1.81 -9.28
C LEU A 110 -1.93 -3.18 -9.82
N VAL A 111 -1.47 -3.21 -11.06
CA VAL A 111 -1.08 -4.41 -11.80
C VAL A 111 0.43 -4.41 -11.99
N ASP A 112 1.11 -5.46 -11.51
CA ASP A 112 2.56 -5.61 -11.65
C ASP A 112 2.95 -6.13 -13.05
N SER A 113 2.11 -6.97 -13.66
CA SER A 113 2.34 -7.53 -15.00
C SER A 113 1.05 -8.04 -15.64
N GLY A 114 1.03 -8.11 -16.97
CA GLY A 114 -0.11 -8.62 -17.75
C GLY A 114 -0.25 -7.95 -19.10
#